data_AF-A0A259LP94-F1
#
_entry.id   AF-A0A259LP94-F1
#
_cell.length_a   1.000
_cell.length_b   1.000
_cell.length_c   1.000
_cell.angle_alpha   90.00
_cell.angle_beta   90.00
_cell.angle_gamma   90.00
#
_symmetry.space_group_name_H-M   'P 1'
#
loop_
_entity.id
_entity.type
_entity.pdbx_description
1 polymer ?
#
loop_
_entity_poly.entity_id
_entity_poly.type
_entity_poly.pdbx_seq_one_letter_code
_entity_poly.pdbx_strand_id
1 'polypeptide(L)' 'MARPGRPRSDTEGITLRLPREVLARIDEMRRVEKDIPTRQEMVRRVIEKVLTTPAPPTA' A
#
# COMPACT_ATOMS: atom_id res chain seq x y z
N MET A 1 -16.33 17.28 27.72
CA MET A 1 -15.76 17.73 26.43
C MET A 1 -15.27 16.50 25.67
N ALA A 2 -15.99 16.08 24.63
CA ALA A 2 -15.60 14.93 23.84
C ALA A 2 -14.34 15.27 23.04
N ARG A 3 -13.25 14.53 23.27
CA ARG A 3 -12.10 14.54 22.36
C ARG A 3 -12.67 14.00 21.05
N PRO A 4 -12.66 14.75 19.93
CA PRO A 4 -13.08 14.17 18.67
C PRO A 4 -12.14 13.01 18.40
N GLY A 5 -12.61 11.79 18.68
CA GLY A 5 -11.90 10.57 18.32
C GLY A 5 -11.61 10.69 16.84
N ARG A 6 -10.33 10.53 16.47
CA ARG A 6 -9.88 10.55 15.09
C ARG A 6 -10.93 9.79 14.25
N PRO A 7 -11.50 10.38 13.19
CA PRO A 7 -12.46 9.68 12.35
C PRO A 7 -11.90 8.31 12.05
N ARG A 8 -12.68 7.25 12.31
CA ARG A 8 -12.27 5.87 12.03
C ARG A 8 -12.08 5.79 10.52
N SER A 9 -10.87 6.07 10.02
CA SER A 9 -10.46 5.55 8.73
C SER A 9 -10.54 4.04 8.90
N ASP A 10 -11.32 3.37 8.06
CA ASP A 10 -11.45 1.91 7.96
C ASP A 10 -10.14 1.28 7.43
N THR A 11 -9.00 1.71 7.98
CA THR A 11 -7.66 1.28 7.60
C THR A 11 -6.89 0.95 8.86
N GLU A 12 -6.38 -0.27 8.93
CA GLU A 12 -5.49 -0.70 10.00
C GLU A 12 -4.03 -0.59 9.56
N GLY A 13 -3.17 -0.10 10.44
CA GLY A 13 -1.73 -0.06 10.21
C GLY A 13 -1.12 -1.43 10.43
N ILE A 14 -0.50 -2.02 9.41
CA ILE A 14 0.23 -3.28 9.54
C ILE A 14 1.73 -3.04 9.64
N THR A 15 2.43 -3.84 10.45
CA THR A 15 3.90 -3.88 10.45
C THR A 15 4.36 -5.01 9.54
N LEU A 16 4.96 -4.65 8.40
CA LEU A 16 5.43 -5.61 7.41
C LEU A 16 6.96 -5.64 7.38
N ARG A 17 7.54 -6.84 7.43
CA ARG A 17 8.98 -7.05 7.21
C ARG A 17 9.21 -7.51 5.78
N LEU A 18 9.81 -6.63 4.98
CA LEU A 18 10.19 -6.92 3.58
C LEU A 18 11.71 -6.95 3.43
N PRO A 19 12.23 -7.73 2.47
CA PRO A 19 13.62 -7.63 2.05
C PRO A 19 13.96 -6.21 1.57
N ARG A 20 15.20 -5.76 1.79
CA ARG A 20 15.66 -4.42 1.37
C ARG A 20 15.54 -4.20 -0.13
N GLU A 21 15.74 -5.24 -0.93
CA GLU A 21 15.63 -5.18 -2.39
C GLU A 21 14.20 -4.85 -2.83
N VAL A 22 13.19 -5.40 -2.14
CA VAL A 22 11.77 -5.11 -2.42
C VAL A 22 11.46 -3.66 -2.06
N LEU A 23 11.95 -3.18 -0.92
CA LEU A 23 11.79 -1.78 -0.51
C LEU A 23 12.42 -0.82 -1.51
N ALA A 24 13.62 -1.13 -2.01
CA ALA A 24 14.30 -0.34 -3.04
C ALA A 24 13.46 -0.27 -4.32
N ARG A 25 12.93 -1.41 -4.78
CA ARG A 25 12.08 -1.48 -5.97
C ARG A 25 10.81 -0.65 -5.83
N ILE A 26 10.17 -0.68 -4.66
CA ILE A 26 9.00 0.16 -4.33
C ILE A 26 9.38 1.65 -4.38
N ASP A 27 10.53 2.02 -3.82
CA ASP A 27 11.01 3.41 -3.87
C ASP A 27 11.35 3.89 -5.29
N GLU A 28 11.86 3.02 -6.15
CA GLU A 28 12.06 3.33 -7.57
C GLU A 28 10.71 3.54 -8.28
N MET A 29 9.73 2.67 -8.05
CA MET A 29 8.37 2.82 -8.60
C MET A 29 7.74 4.16 -8.19
N ARG A 30 7.94 4.59 -6.94
CA ARG A 30 7.46 5.88 -6.44
C ARG A 30 8.01 7.08 -7.20
N ARG A 31 9.24 6.99 -7.75
CA ARG A 31 9.88 8.11 -8.47
C ARG A 31 9.35 8.31 -9.88
N VAL A 32 8.78 7.26 -10.47
CA VAL A 32 8.26 7.27 -11.85
C VAL A 32 6.83 7.79 -11.91
N GLU A 33 6.10 7.70 -10.79
CA GLU A 33 4.72 8.17 -10.70
C GLU A 33 4.63 9.70 -10.67
N LYS A 34 3.64 10.24 -11.38
CA LYS A 34 3.40 11.68 -11.50
C LYS A 34 3.03 12.35 -10.16
N ASP A 35 2.43 11.58 -9.27
CA ASP A 35 2.11 11.95 -7.90
C ASP A 35 2.92 11.02 -6.99
N ILE A 36 4.02 11.51 -6.41
CA ILE A 36 4.96 10.69 -5.63
C ILE A 36 4.21 10.14 -4.40
N PRO A 37 3.74 8.88 -4.43
CA PRO A 37 2.91 8.38 -3.35
C PRO A 37 3.80 8.15 -2.13
N THR A 38 3.23 8.06 -0.93
CA THR A 38 4.02 7.58 0.22
C THR A 38 4.39 6.11 0.01
N ARG A 39 5.38 5.60 0.75
CA ARG A 39 5.73 4.16 0.68
C ARG A 39 4.53 3.27 1.01
N GLN A 40 3.70 3.70 1.95
CA GLN A 40 2.48 2.99 2.33
C GLN A 40 1.42 3.03 1.22
N GLU A 41 1.24 4.18 0.58
CA GLU A 41 0.29 4.32 -0.55
C GLU A 41 0.73 3.49 -1.76
N MET A 42 2.03 3.44 -2.08
CA MET A 42 2.53 2.59 -3.16
C MET A 42 2.25 1.12 -2.87
N VAL A 43 2.50 0.67 -1.63
CA VAL A 43 2.19 -0.71 -1.22
C VAL A 43 0.70 -1.01 -1.34
N ARG A 44 -0.18 -0.08 -0.94
CA ARG A 44 -1.64 -0.22 -1.14
C ARG A 44 -1.99 -0.39 -2.60
N ARG A 45 -1.51 0.49 -3.50
CA ARG A 45 -1.77 0.40 -4.95
C ARG A 45 -1.32 -0.92 -5.55
N VAL A 46 -0.15 -1.42 -5.15
CA VAL A 46 0.37 -2.71 -5.62
C VAL A 46 -0.54 -3.87 -5.16
N ILE A 47 -0.93 -3.87 -3.88
CA ILE A 47 -1.83 -4.89 -3.33
C ILE A 47 -3.19 -4.82 -4.02
N GLU A 48 -3.80 -3.64 -4.12
CA GLU A 48 -5.08 -3.45 -4.80
C GLU A 48 -5.02 -3.91 -6.25
N LYS A 49 -3.96 -3.57 -7.00
CA LYS A 49 -3.78 -4.04 -8.38
C LYS A 49 -3.74 -5.56 -8.49
N VAL A 50 -3.07 -6.24 -7.56
CA VAL A 50 -3.00 -7.71 -7.50
C VAL A 50 -4.35 -8.31 -7.12
N LEU A 51 -5.08 -7.70 -6.19
CA LEU A 51 -6.39 -8.20 -5.72
C LEU A 51 -7.54 -7.89 -6.70
N THR A 52 -7.46 -6.77 -7.45
CA THR A 52 -8.44 -6.41 -8.48
C THR A 52 -8.25 -7.19 -9.76
N THR A 53 -7.02 -7.68 -10.03
CA THR A 53 -6.83 -8.68 -11.06
C THR A 53 -7.40 -9.97 -10.50
N PRO A 54 -8.57 -10.46 -10.97
CA PRO A 54 -9.00 -11.79 -10.55
C PRO A 54 -7.87 -12.74 -10.93
N ALA A 55 -7.28 -13.39 -9.93
CA ALA A 55 -6.40 -14.52 -10.19
C ALA A 55 -7.15 -15.42 -11.19
N PRO A 56 -6.53 -15.86 -12.31
CA PRO A 56 -7.17 -16.87 -13.14
C PRO A 56 -7.57 -18.00 -12.19
N PRO A 57 -8.80 -18.52 -12.29
CA PRO A 57 -9.20 -19.64 -11.45
C PRO A 57 -8.17 -20.75 -11.69
N THR A 58 -7.33 -21.00 -10.70
CA THR A 58 -6.51 -22.20 -10.68
C THR A 58 -7.51 -23.34 -10.63
N ALA A 59 -7.71 -23.97 -11.78
CA ALA A 59 -8.47 -25.20 -11.96
C ALA A 59 -7.80 -26.37 -11.25
#